data_AF-A0A2V7AAJ0-F1
#
_entry.id   AF-A0A2V7AAJ0-F1
#
_cell.length_a   1.000
_cell.length_b   1.000
_cell.length_c   1.000
_cell.angle_alpha   90.00
_cell.angle_beta   90.00
_cell.angle_gamma   90.00
#
_symmetry.space_group_name_H-M   'P 1'
#
loop_
_entity.id
_entity.type
_entity.pdbx_description
1 polymer ?
#
loop_
_entity_poly.entity_id
_entity_poly.type
_entity_poly.pdbx_seq_one_letter_code
_entity_poly.pdbx_strand_id
1 'polypeptide(L)' 'MDTGAGDPVVFLHGNPTSSYLWRNVIPHVVPVARCLAPDLVGMGESGKAPGGTYRFADHVRYLDAWFDALA' A
#
# COMPACT_ATOMS: atom_id res chain seq x y z
N MET A 1 0.46 3.79 -5.37
CA MET A 1 1.12 5.10 -5.58
C MET A 1 2.54 5.04 -5.01
N ASP A 2 3.50 5.63 -5.72
CA ASP A 2 4.88 5.86 -5.25
C ASP A 2 5.31 7.27 -5.73
N THR A 3 5.61 8.17 -4.81
CA THR A 3 5.92 9.58 -5.14
C THR A 3 6.81 10.23 -4.08
N GLY A 4 7.50 11.31 -4.45
CA GLY A 4 8.46 11.99 -3.57
C GLY A 4 9.83 11.32 -3.52
N ALA A 5 10.64 11.70 -2.53
CA ALA A 5 12.01 11.22 -2.35
C ALA A 5 12.42 11.31 -0.87
N GLY A 6 13.51 10.64 -0.49
CA GLY A 6 14.01 10.58 0.88
C GLY A 6 13.55 9.31 1.63
N ASP A 7 13.55 9.37 2.96
CA ASP A 7 13.16 8.24 3.81
C ASP A 7 11.70 7.83 3.51
N PRO A 8 11.42 6.52 3.35
CA PRO A 8 10.10 6.05 2.94
C PRO A 8 9.09 6.11 4.08
N VAL A 9 7.88 6.58 3.76
CA VAL A 9 6.70 6.51 4.64
C VAL A 9 5.61 5.69 3.93
N VAL A 10 5.15 4.64 4.59
CA VAL A 10 4.11 3.74 4.07
C VAL A 10 2.74 4.12 4.62
N PHE A 11 1.79 4.34 3.71
CA PHE A 11 0.40 4.67 4.00
C PHE A 11 -0.47 3.44 3.76
N LEU A 12 -0.67 2.64 4.82
CA LEU A 12 -1.49 1.43 4.75
C LEU A 12 -2.97 1.78 4.98
N HIS A 13 -3.84 1.44 4.03
CA HIS A 13 -5.28 1.63 4.18
C HIS A 13 -5.96 0.45 4.89
N GLY A 14 -7.24 0.59 5.24
CA GLY A 14 -8.05 -0.44 5.89
C GLY A 14 -9.08 -1.11 4.95
N ASN A 15 -10.07 -1.79 5.54
CA ASN A 15 -11.17 -2.45 4.83
C ASN A 15 -12.48 -1.65 5.00
N PRO A 16 -13.29 -1.36 3.96
CA PRO A 16 -13.11 -1.63 2.52
C PRO A 16 -12.64 -0.38 1.76
N THR A 17 -11.33 -0.07 1.75
CA THR A 17 -10.80 1.13 1.08
C THR A 17 -9.66 0.80 0.10
N SER A 18 -9.01 1.82 -0.44
CA SER A 18 -7.80 1.72 -1.25
C SER A 18 -6.80 2.82 -0.85
N SER A 19 -5.63 2.85 -1.47
CA SER A 19 -4.63 3.92 -1.42
C SER A 19 -5.21 5.30 -1.70
N TYR A 20 -6.32 5.39 -2.43
CA TYR A 20 -7.06 6.64 -2.67
C TYR A 20 -7.55 7.32 -1.37
N LEU A 21 -7.66 6.57 -0.26
CA LEU A 21 -7.93 7.12 1.07
C LEU A 21 -6.97 8.26 1.43
N TRP A 22 -5.72 8.16 1.00
CA TRP A 22 -4.64 9.06 1.40
C TRP A 22 -4.41 10.24 0.44
N ARG A 23 -5.23 10.41 -0.60
CA ARG A 23 -5.06 11.46 -1.63
C ARG A 23 -4.96 12.90 -1.09
N ASN A 24 -5.62 13.18 0.03
CA ASN A 24 -5.63 14.51 0.67
C ASN A 24 -4.60 14.61 1.80
N VAL A 25 -3.87 13.54 2.11
CA VAL A 25 -2.83 13.51 3.15
C VAL A 25 -1.45 13.52 2.51
N ILE A 26 -1.24 12.69 1.49
CA ILE A 26 0.05 12.54 0.81
C ILE A 26 0.63 13.87 0.29
N PRO A 27 -0.15 14.81 -0.29
CA PRO A 27 0.38 16.11 -0.71
C PRO A 27 1.07 16.91 0.40
N HIS A 28 0.71 16.67 1.67
CA HIS A 28 1.32 17.35 2.82
C HIS A 28 2.59 16.64 3.35
N VAL A 29 2.82 15.39 2.97
CA VAL A 29 3.96 14.57 3.44
C VAL A 29 5.04 14.43 2.37
N VAL A 30 4.65 14.44 1.09
CA VAL A 30 5.58 14.30 -0.04
C VAL A 30 6.74 15.32 -0.07
N PRO A 31 6.64 16.55 0.48
CA PRO A 31 7.79 17.46 0.52
C PRO A 31 8.95 16.99 1.42
N VAL A 32 8.71 16.03 2.32
CA VAL A 32 9.69 15.59 3.33
C VAL A 32 9.97 14.08 3.34
N ALA A 33 9.30 13.29 2.49
CA ALA A 33 9.46 11.83 2.45
C ALA A 33 9.08 11.23 1.08
N ARG A 34 9.57 10.01 0.81
CA ARG A 34 9.04 9.16 -0.27
C ARG A 34 7.75 8.51 0.24
N CYS A 35 6.61 8.90 -0.34
CA CYS A 35 5.29 8.40 0.03
C CYS A 35 4.93 7.16 -0.77
N LEU A 36 4.73 6.04 -0.07
CA LEU A 36 4.32 4.76 -0.64
C LEU A 36 2.92 4.41 -0.16
N ALA A 37 1.99 4.22 -1.09
CA ALA A 37 0.61 3.81 -0.78
C ALA A 37 0.22 2.61 -1.66
N PRO A 38 0.46 1.37 -1.21
CA PRO A 38 -0.01 0.17 -1.89
C PRO A 38 -1.51 -0.05 -1.66
N ASP A 39 -2.14 -0.80 -2.57
CA ASP A 39 -3.46 -1.37 -2.31
C ASP A 39 -3.30 -2.78 -1.74
N LEU A 40 -3.98 -3.08 -0.63
CA LEU A 40 -4.04 -4.42 -0.07
C LEU A 40 -4.63 -5.39 -1.10
N VAL A 41 -4.15 -6.64 -1.12
CA VAL A 41 -4.66 -7.68 -2.02
C VAL A 41 -6.19 -7.78 -1.92
N GLY A 42 -6.85 -7.88 -3.07
CA GLY A 42 -8.32 -7.88 -3.16
C GLY A 42 -8.97 -6.50 -3.13
N MET A 43 -8.19 -5.42 -2.98
CA MET A 43 -8.68 -4.06 -2.87
C MET A 43 -8.01 -3.14 -3.89
N GLY A 44 -8.67 -2.02 -4.19
CA GLY A 44 -8.18 -1.03 -5.14
C GLY A 44 -7.77 -1.64 -6.49
N GLU A 45 -6.56 -1.32 -6.93
CA GLU A 45 -5.99 -1.77 -8.20
C GLU A 45 -5.15 -3.07 -8.07
N SER A 46 -4.92 -3.59 -6.86
CA SER A 46 -4.13 -4.81 -6.64
C SER A 46 -4.82 -6.11 -7.10
N GLY A 47 -6.09 -6.04 -7.51
CA GLY A 47 -6.84 -7.17 -8.04
C GLY A 47 -7.07 -8.30 -7.03
N LYS A 48 -7.62 -9.43 -7.49
CA LYS A 48 -7.97 -10.57 -6.62
C LYS A 48 -6.76 -11.44 -6.32
N ALA A 49 -6.68 -11.98 -5.11
CA ALA A 49 -5.71 -13.02 -4.77
C ALA A 49 -5.91 -14.26 -5.67
N PRO A 50 -4.86 -14.82 -6.31
CA PRO A 50 -4.97 -16.00 -7.17
C PRO A 50 -5.63 -17.22 -6.50
N GLY A 51 -5.44 -17.40 -5.19
CA GLY A 51 -6.07 -18.47 -4.41
C GLY A 51 -7.45 -18.14 -3.84
N GLY A 52 -7.96 -16.92 -4.03
CA GLY A 52 -9.23 -16.46 -3.49
C GLY A 52 -9.30 -16.37 -1.95
N THR A 53 -8.17 -16.50 -1.25
CA THR A 53 -8.10 -16.42 0.21
C THR A 53 -7.60 -15.05 0.68
N TYR A 54 -8.22 -14.55 1.75
CA TYR A 54 -7.93 -13.25 2.36
C TYR A 54 -7.86 -13.36 3.88
N ARG A 55 -7.23 -14.44 4.39
CA ARG A 55 -6.95 -14.53 5.83
C ARG A 55 -5.94 -13.44 6.20
N PHE A 56 -5.87 -13.11 7.49
CA PHE A 56 -4.87 -12.15 7.96
C PHE A 56 -3.44 -12.54 7.51
N ALA A 57 -3.08 -13.82 7.62
CA ALA A 57 -1.79 -14.33 7.14
C ALA A 57 -1.59 -14.18 5.62
N ASP A 58 -2.66 -14.21 4.82
CA ASP A 58 -2.56 -13.94 3.38
C ASP A 58 -2.19 -12.47 3.15
N HIS A 59 -2.88 -11.54 3.83
CA HIS A 59 -2.57 -10.11 3.74
C HIS A 59 -1.12 -9.80 4.16
N VAL A 60 -0.64 -10.39 5.25
CA VAL A 60 0.75 -10.27 5.70
C VAL A 60 1.70 -10.75 4.60
N ARG A 61 1.50 -11.96 4.06
CA ARG A 61 2.36 -12.53 3.01
C ARG A 61 2.47 -11.63 1.78
N TYR A 62 1.37 -11.03 1.32
CA TYR A 62 1.41 -10.12 0.17
C TYR A 62 2.09 -8.78 0.51
N LEU A 63 1.89 -8.27 1.72
CA LEU A 63 2.52 -7.03 2.16
C LEU A 63 4.03 -7.20 2.36
N ASP A 64 4.47 -8.32 2.95
CA ASP A 64 5.89 -8.66 3.09
C ASP A 64 6.55 -8.80 1.71
N ALA A 65 5.92 -9.53 0.77
CA ALA A 65 6.43 -9.66 -0.59
C ALA A 65 6.50 -8.30 -1.32
N TRP A 66 5.60 -7.37 -1.01
CA TRP A 66 5.67 -6.01 -1.55
C TRP A 66 6.84 -5.22 -0.93
N PHE A 67 7.11 -5.37 0.37
CA PHE A 67 8.29 -4.78 1.00
C PHE A 67 9.61 -5.32 0.43
N ASP A 68 9.71 -6.64 0.23
CA ASP A 68 10.89 -7.27 -0.37
C ASP A 68 11.16 -6.75 -1.78
N ALA A 69 10.11 -6.42 -2.55
CA ALA A 69 10.22 -5.88 -3.90
C ALA A 69 10.61 -4.39 -3.97
N LEU A 70 10.62 -3.68 -2.84
CA LEU A 70 11.05 -2.28 -2.75
C LEU A 70 12.55 -2.11 -2.46
N ALA A 71 13.23 -3.21 -2.11
CA ALA A 71 14.66 -3.24 -1.77
C ALA A 71 15.57 -3.02 -2.98
#